data_AF-A0A0A2ZSU8-F1
#
_entry.id   AF-A0A0A2ZSU8-F1
#
_cell.length_a   1.000
_cell.length_b   1.000
_cell.length_c   1.000
_cell.angle_alpha   90.00
_cell.angle_beta   90.00
_cell.angle_gamma   90.00
#
_symmetry.space_group_name_H-M   'P 1'
#
loop_
_entity.id
_entity.type
_entity.pdbx_description
1 polymer ?
#
loop_
_entity_poly.entity_id
_entity_poly.type
_entity_poly.pdbx_seq_one_letter_code
_entity_poly.pdbx_strand_id
1 'polypeptide(L)'
;MKMKIYKEFVGAVLFLGVSTVLWWLIPSQIELSKNAEAINSQTFPKMIVGLMWIASLILLVREIWRMVRQKSVKVMLLDLQEESRSLLIIGLLILYWGLLYVLPFLGASLIFALLFLYLSHCRKWLYYLIVVLTILAISLVFEYVLGVSLP
;
A
#
# COMPACT_ATOMS: atom_id res chain seq x y z
N MET A 1 -4.85 -19.53 -12.77
CA MET A 1 -5.96 -20.20 -12.05
C MET A 1 -6.96 -19.13 -11.66
N LYS A 2 -8.21 -19.19 -12.12
CA LYS A 2 -9.20 -18.13 -11.87
C LYS A 2 -9.91 -18.38 -10.55
N MET A 3 -9.68 -17.53 -9.55
CA MET A 3 -10.38 -17.60 -8.26
C MET A 3 -11.56 -16.64 -8.28
N LYS A 4 -12.73 -17.11 -7.83
CA LYS A 4 -13.90 -16.26 -7.63
C LYS A 4 -13.72 -15.53 -6.31
N ILE A 5 -13.59 -14.21 -6.35
CA ILE A 5 -13.53 -13.38 -5.14
C ILE A 5 -14.82 -12.57 -5.02
N TYR A 6 -15.41 -12.66 -3.84
CA TYR A 6 -16.55 -11.85 -3.42
C TYR A 6 -16.03 -10.49 -2.96
N LYS A 7 -15.79 -9.59 -3.92
CA LYS A 7 -15.14 -8.30 -3.68
C LYS A 7 -15.73 -7.50 -2.54
N GLU A 8 -17.06 -7.40 -2.51
CA GLU A 8 -17.78 -6.63 -1.49
C GLU A 8 -17.61 -7.28 -0.11
N PHE A 9 -17.60 -8.61 -0.04
CA PHE A 9 -17.34 -9.35 1.19
C PHE A 9 -15.91 -9.14 1.69
N VAL A 10 -14.92 -9.34 0.83
CA VAL A 10 -13.50 -9.19 1.18
C VAL A 10 -13.19 -7.74 1.56
N GLY A 11 -13.70 -6.78 0.80
CA GLY A 11 -13.59 -5.36 1.11
C GLY A 11 -14.21 -5.03 2.47
N ALA A 12 -15.42 -5.51 2.74
CA ALA A 12 -16.08 -5.27 4.02
C ALA A 12 -15.28 -5.84 5.20
N VAL A 13 -14.75 -7.06 5.10
CA VAL A 13 -13.89 -7.67 6.13
C VAL A 13 -12.60 -6.87 6.31
N LEU A 14 -11.94 -6.49 5.21
CA LEU A 14 -10.68 -5.73 5.24
C LEU A 14 -10.89 -4.36 5.91
N PHE A 15 -11.88 -3.58 5.47
CA PHE A 15 -12.15 -2.26 6.03
C PHE A 15 -12.64 -2.31 7.47
N LEU A 16 -13.39 -3.34 7.88
CA LEU A 16 -13.71 -3.60 9.29
C LEU A 16 -12.45 -3.82 10.12
N GLY A 17 -11.53 -4.67 9.64
CA GLY A 17 -10.26 -4.94 10.32
C GLY A 17 -9.40 -3.68 10.45
N VAL A 18 -9.19 -2.97 9.34
CA VAL A 18 -8.40 -1.73 9.29
C VAL A 18 -9.00 -0.65 10.19
N SER A 19 -10.32 -0.41 10.13
CA SER A 19 -10.97 0.58 10.99
C SER A 19 -10.85 0.22 12.47
N THR A 20 -10.95 -1.06 12.83
CA THR A 20 -10.78 -1.52 14.21
C THR A 20 -9.36 -1.27 14.72
N VAL A 21 -8.34 -1.60 13.91
CA VAL A 21 -6.93 -1.34 14.26
C VAL A 21 -6.67 0.16 14.39
N LEU A 22 -7.11 0.97 13.42
CA LEU A 22 -6.93 2.42 13.45
C LEU A 22 -7.61 3.06 14.65
N TRP A 23 -8.81 2.60 15.02
CA TRP A 23 -9.51 3.12 16.20
C TRP A 23 -8.69 2.98 17.48
N TRP A 24 -7.97 1.85 17.63
CA TRP A 24 -7.06 1.63 18.75
C TRP A 24 -5.75 2.42 18.59
N LEU A 25 -5.24 2.59 17.37
CA LEU A 25 -3.97 3.27 17.13
C LEU A 25 -4.07 4.80 17.29
N ILE A 26 -5.23 5.41 17.04
CA ILE A 26 -5.44 6.87 17.15
C ILE A 26 -5.01 7.43 18.52
N PRO A 27 -5.48 6.91 19.67
CA PRO A 27 -5.09 7.45 20.96
C PRO A 27 -3.59 7.31 21.26
N SER A 28 -2.91 6.28 20.73
CA SER A 28 -1.47 6.11 20.92
C SER A 28 -0.62 7.03 20.06
N GLN A 29 -1.13 7.48 18.90
CA GLN A 29 -0.35 8.29 17.96
C GLN A 29 -0.62 9.79 18.05
N ILE A 30 -1.76 10.20 18.63
CA ILE A 30 -2.17 11.60 18.68
C ILE A 30 -2.20 12.05 20.13
N GLU A 31 -1.18 12.81 20.56
CA GLU A 31 -1.15 13.40 21.89
C GLU A 31 -2.30 14.39 22.10
N LEU A 32 -2.90 14.35 23.30
CA LEU A 32 -3.95 15.28 23.70
C LEU A 32 -3.32 16.51 24.34
N SER A 33 -3.80 17.70 23.98
CA SER A 33 -3.46 18.93 24.68
C SER A 33 -3.91 18.88 26.14
N LYS A 34 -3.14 19.48 27.05
CA LYS A 34 -3.39 19.47 28.51
C LYS A 34 -4.77 20.00 28.92
N ASN A 35 -5.38 20.82 28.07
CA ASN A 35 -6.76 21.28 28.22
C ASN A 35 -7.64 20.43 27.29
N ALA A 36 -8.08 19.27 27.79
CA ALA A 36 -8.93 18.35 27.02
C ALA A 36 -10.35 18.92 26.90
N GLU A 37 -10.57 19.73 25.85
CA GLU A 37 -11.91 20.11 25.42
C GLU A 37 -12.67 18.88 24.87
N ALA A 38 -14.00 18.94 24.91
CA ALA A 38 -14.86 17.86 24.41
C ALA A 38 -14.63 17.53 22.92
N ILE A 39 -14.17 18.52 22.15
CA ILE A 39 -13.74 18.37 20.76
C ILE A 39 -12.22 18.58 20.73
N ASN A 40 -11.50 17.54 20.31
CA ASN A 40 -10.05 17.54 20.27
C ASN A 40 -9.51 17.05 18.92
N SER A 41 -8.19 17.06 18.77
CA SER A 41 -7.47 16.58 17.58
C SER A 41 -7.80 15.12 17.20
N GLN A 42 -8.19 14.27 18.16
CA GLN A 42 -8.58 12.88 17.91
C GLN A 42 -10.03 12.73 17.44
N THR A 43 -10.89 13.73 17.65
CA THR A 43 -12.33 13.62 17.42
C THR A 43 -12.64 13.41 15.94
N PHE A 44 -12.01 14.20 15.07
CA PHE A 44 -12.19 14.08 13.62
C PHE A 44 -11.71 12.73 13.05
N PRO A 45 -10.47 12.27 13.33
CA PRO A 45 -10.02 10.92 12.95
C PRO A 45 -10.93 9.82 13.47
N LYS A 46 -11.36 9.87 14.74
CA LYS A 46 -12.27 8.87 15.31
C LYS A 46 -13.61 8.87 14.58
N MET A 47 -14.21 10.03 14.30
CA MET A 47 -15.49 10.09 13.58
C MET A 47 -15.41 9.41 12.19
N ILE A 48 -14.38 9.71 11.40
CA ILE A 48 -14.20 9.11 10.07
C ILE A 48 -13.99 7.59 10.17
N VAL A 49 -13.12 7.14 11.08
CA VAL A 49 -12.85 5.71 11.27
C VAL A 49 -14.11 4.99 11.77
N GLY A 50 -14.90 5.61 12.65
CA GLY A 50 -16.17 5.09 13.12
C GLY A 50 -17.21 4.96 12.01
N LEU A 51 -17.31 5.97 11.14
CA LEU A 51 -18.18 5.91 9.97
C LEU A 51 -17.76 4.80 9.00
N MET A 52 -16.45 4.65 8.77
CA MET A 52 -15.89 3.55 7.98
C MET A 52 -16.22 2.18 8.59
N TRP A 53 -16.13 2.05 9.92
CA TRP A 53 -16.46 0.83 10.65
C TRP A 53 -17.95 0.46 10.52
N ILE A 54 -18.86 1.43 10.68
CA ILE A 54 -20.30 1.22 10.53
C ILE A 54 -20.65 0.86 9.07
N ALA A 55 -20.10 1.58 8.09
CA ALA A 55 -20.35 1.31 6.68
C ALA A 55 -19.88 -0.09 6.26
N SER A 56 -18.70 -0.49 6.72
CA SER A 56 -18.15 -1.83 6.47
C SER A 56 -18.95 -2.94 7.18
N LEU A 57 -19.47 -2.70 8.40
CA LEU A 57 -20.39 -3.61 9.08
C LEU A 57 -21.70 -3.79 8.30
N ILE A 58 -22.31 -2.70 7.82
CA ILE A 58 -23.53 -2.75 7.01
C ILE A 58 -23.30 -3.55 5.71
N LEU A 59 -22.17 -3.32 5.03
CA LEU A 59 -21.79 -4.07 3.84
C LEU A 59 -21.62 -5.57 4.14
N LEU A 60 -20.94 -5.91 5.25
CA LEU A 60 -20.71 -7.28 5.65
C LEU A 60 -22.03 -8.02 5.92
N VAL A 61 -22.93 -7.42 6.71
CA VAL A 61 -24.26 -7.99 7.00
C VAL A 61 -25.09 -8.16 5.72
N ARG A 62 -25.09 -7.15 4.84
CA ARG A 62 -25.80 -7.18 3.56
C ARG A 62 -25.30 -8.33 2.68
N GLU A 63 -23.99 -8.54 2.63
CA GLU A 63 -23.39 -9.56 1.77
C GLU A 63 -23.58 -10.98 2.33
N ILE A 64 -23.47 -11.16 3.65
CA ILE A 64 -23.87 -12.41 4.33
C ILE A 64 -25.33 -12.74 4.03
N TRP A 65 -26.23 -11.76 4.15
CA TRP A 65 -27.64 -11.99 3.86
C TRP A 65 -27.88 -12.37 2.40
N ARG A 66 -27.18 -11.73 1.46
CA ARG A 66 -27.25 -12.05 0.02
C ARG A 66 -26.78 -13.47 -0.27
N MET A 67 -25.70 -13.92 0.37
CA MET A 67 -25.17 -15.28 0.27
C MET A 67 -26.19 -16.32 0.81
N VAL A 68 -26.78 -16.07 1.98
CA VAL A 68 -27.81 -16.95 2.57
C VAL A 68 -29.03 -17.07 1.66
N ARG A 69 -29.46 -15.98 1.01
CA ARG A 69 -30.62 -16.00 0.09
C ARG A 69 -30.28 -16.46 -1.33
N GLN A 70 -29.08 -16.97 -1.58
CA GLN A 70 -28.59 -17.40 -2.91
C GLN A 70 -28.86 -16.39 -4.04
N LYS A 71 -28.90 -15.09 -3.72
CA LYS A 71 -29.00 -14.06 -4.75
C LYS A 71 -27.65 -13.92 -5.43
N SER A 72 -27.63 -13.72 -6.75
CA SER A 72 -26.41 -13.62 -7.56
C SER A 72 -25.41 -12.68 -6.91
N VAL A 73 -24.34 -13.20 -6.33
CA VAL A 73 -23.31 -12.37 -5.71
C VAL A 73 -22.39 -11.85 -6.81
N LYS A 74 -22.00 -10.57 -6.76
CA LYS A 74 -21.06 -10.01 -7.74
C LYS A 74 -19.69 -10.62 -7.51
N VAL A 75 -19.39 -11.67 -8.27
CA VAL A 75 -18.08 -12.31 -8.29
C VAL A 75 -17.19 -11.59 -9.31
N MET A 76 -16.00 -11.16 -8.91
CA MET A 76 -14.95 -10.88 -9.88
C MET A 76 -14.12 -12.16 -10.04
N LEU A 77 -13.84 -12.52 -11.28
CA LEU A 77 -12.85 -13.53 -11.60
C LEU A 77 -11.49 -12.85 -11.43
N LEU A 78 -10.80 -13.14 -10.34
CA LEU A 78 -9.40 -12.74 -10.20
C LEU A 78 -8.54 -13.73 -10.95
N ASP A 79 -7.77 -13.22 -11.90
CA ASP A 79 -6.69 -13.98 -12.49
C ASP A 79 -5.48 -13.88 -11.57
N LEU A 80 -5.21 -14.94 -10.80
CA LEU A 80 -4.06 -15.01 -9.89
C LEU A 80 -2.74 -14.68 -10.58
N GLN A 81 -2.66 -14.88 -11.90
CA GLN A 81 -1.45 -14.62 -12.66
C GLN A 81 -1.19 -13.12 -12.84
N GLU A 82 -2.23 -12.28 -12.92
CA GLU A 82 -2.08 -10.82 -12.97
C GLU A 82 -1.92 -10.23 -11.57
N GLU A 83 -2.64 -10.76 -10.58
CA GLU A 83 -2.56 -10.31 -9.20
C GLU A 83 -1.20 -10.62 -8.55
N SER A 84 -0.61 -11.78 -8.86
CA SER A 84 0.73 -12.15 -8.39
C SER A 84 1.83 -11.20 -8.91
N ARG A 85 1.69 -10.64 -10.11
CA ARG A 85 2.63 -9.64 -10.64
C ARG A 85 2.57 -8.34 -9.83
N SER A 86 1.38 -7.88 -9.47
CA SER A 86 1.21 -6.70 -8.60
C SER A 86 1.79 -6.94 -7.21
N LEU A 87 1.58 -8.13 -6.64
CA LEU A 87 2.17 -8.53 -5.36
C LEU A 87 3.71 -8.57 -5.41
N LEU A 88 4.30 -9.04 -6.51
CA LEU A 88 5.76 -9.03 -6.71
C LEU A 88 6.33 -7.61 -6.70
N ILE A 89 5.64 -6.63 -7.31
CA ILE A 89 6.07 -5.22 -7.28
C ILE A 89 5.99 -4.65 -5.87
N ILE A 90 4.93 -4.97 -5.11
CA ILE A 90 4.80 -4.54 -3.70
C ILE A 90 5.94 -5.13 -2.87
N GLY A 91 6.25 -6.43 -3.04
CA GLY A 91 7.38 -7.08 -2.37
C GLY A 91 8.72 -6.44 -2.73
N LEU A 92 8.90 -6.05 -3.99
CA LEU A 92 10.09 -5.33 -4.44
C LEU A 92 10.24 -3.95 -3.77
N LEU A 93 9.13 -3.27 -3.49
CA LEU A 93 9.13 -1.99 -2.77
C LEU A 93 9.59 -2.15 -1.31
N ILE A 94 9.10 -3.20 -0.64
CA ILE A 94 9.52 -3.55 0.74
C ILE A 94 11.01 -3.91 0.75
N LEU A 95 11.47 -4.65 -0.26
CA LEU A 95 12.88 -4.97 -0.43
C LEU A 95 13.72 -3.70 -0.61
N TYR A 96 13.29 -2.75 -1.44
CA TYR A 96 14.01 -1.48 -1.63
C TYR A 96 14.13 -0.68 -0.33
N TRP A 97 13.04 -0.58 0.43
CA TRP A 97 13.07 0.04 1.76
C TRP A 97 14.10 -0.64 2.67
N GLY A 98 14.17 -1.98 2.66
CA GLY A 98 15.20 -2.73 3.38
C GLY A 98 16.63 -2.48 2.87
N LEU A 99 16.83 -2.38 1.56
CA LEU A 99 18.13 -2.10 0.94
C LEU A 99 18.69 -0.74 1.36
N LEU A 100 17.83 0.27 1.51
CA LEU A 100 18.24 1.61 1.95
C LEU A 100 18.83 1.64 3.37
N TYR A 101 18.62 0.60 4.19
CA TYR A 101 19.29 0.51 5.51
C TYR A 101 20.71 -0.06 5.44
N VAL A 102 21.09 -0.68 4.32
CA VAL A 102 22.35 -1.44 4.20
C VAL A 102 23.25 -0.87 3.10
N LEU A 103 22.66 -0.33 2.03
CA LEU A 103 23.35 0.16 0.85
C LEU A 103 23.09 1.66 0.68
N PRO A 104 24.06 2.41 0.13
CA PRO A 104 23.83 3.80 -0.24
C PRO A 104 22.76 3.89 -1.33
N PHE A 105 22.05 5.01 -1.38
CA PHE A 105 20.95 5.30 -2.28
C PHE A 105 21.19 4.86 -3.73
N LEU A 106 22.39 5.13 -4.26
CA LEU A 106 22.76 4.76 -5.63
C LEU A 106 22.71 3.24 -5.82
N GLY A 107 23.31 2.48 -4.90
CA GLY A 107 23.33 1.01 -4.96
C GLY A 107 21.94 0.41 -4.78
N ALA A 108 21.19 0.89 -3.79
CA ALA A 108 19.82 0.45 -3.53
C ALA A 108 18.90 0.72 -4.73
N SER A 109 18.99 1.91 -5.31
CA SER A 109 18.16 2.34 -6.45
C SER A 109 18.47 1.57 -7.72
N LEU A 110 19.75 1.31 -7.99
CA LEU A 110 20.15 0.50 -9.15
C LEU A 110 19.61 -0.93 -9.04
N ILE A 111 19.80 -1.58 -7.89
CA ILE A 111 19.31 -2.95 -7.69
C ILE A 111 17.79 -3.00 -7.83
N PHE A 112 17.08 -2.06 -7.19
CA PHE A 112 15.63 -1.96 -7.29
C PHE A 112 15.16 -1.78 -8.74
N ALA A 113 15.73 -0.81 -9.46
CA ALA A 113 15.26 -0.46 -10.79
C ALA A 113 15.58 -1.55 -11.83
N LEU A 114 16.74 -2.21 -11.72
CA LEU A 114 17.10 -3.35 -12.57
C LEU A 114 16.18 -4.55 -12.30
N LEU A 115 15.91 -4.88 -11.03
CA LEU A 115 14.96 -5.93 -10.66
C LEU A 115 13.54 -5.60 -11.12
N PHE A 116 13.11 -4.34 -11.01
CA PHE A 116 11.80 -3.88 -11.45
C PHE A 116 11.61 -4.08 -12.96
N LEU A 117 12.59 -3.66 -13.77
CA LEU A 117 12.57 -3.87 -15.22
C LEU A 117 12.59 -5.35 -15.60
N TYR A 118 13.40 -6.15 -14.90
CA TYR A 118 13.49 -7.59 -15.11
C TYR A 118 12.15 -8.29 -14.81
N LEU A 119 11.56 -8.02 -13.64
CA LEU A 119 10.27 -8.59 -13.22
C LEU A 119 9.12 -8.11 -14.12
N SER A 120 9.18 -6.88 -14.62
CA SER A 120 8.23 -6.33 -15.60
C SER A 120 8.39 -6.91 -17.01
N HIS A 121 9.32 -7.86 -17.20
CA HIS A 121 9.61 -8.50 -18.48
C HIS A 121 10.03 -7.51 -19.59
N CYS A 122 10.63 -6.37 -19.21
CA CYS A 122 11.20 -5.43 -20.18
C CYS A 122 12.41 -6.08 -20.86
N ARG A 123 12.29 -6.37 -22.16
CA ARG A 123 13.35 -7.04 -22.94
C ARG A 123 14.32 -6.09 -23.65
N LYS A 124 13.95 -4.82 -23.84
CA LYS A 124 14.82 -3.87 -24.56
C LYS A 124 15.91 -3.35 -23.62
N TRP A 125 17.16 -3.65 -23.95
CA TRP A 125 18.33 -3.24 -23.15
C TRP A 125 18.46 -1.72 -23.00
N LEU A 126 17.98 -0.95 -23.99
CA LEU A 126 18.00 0.51 -23.95
C LEU A 126 17.29 1.09 -22.70
N TYR A 127 16.22 0.45 -22.23
CA TYR A 127 15.52 0.90 -21.02
C TYR A 127 16.37 0.72 -19.76
N TYR A 128 17.17 -0.34 -19.69
CA TYR A 128 18.09 -0.55 -18.57
C TYR A 128 19.16 0.54 -18.56
N LEU A 129 19.74 0.85 -19.72
CA LEU A 129 20.75 1.90 -19.85
C LEU A 129 20.18 3.27 -19.47
N ILE A 130 18.99 3.64 -19.96
CA ILE A 130 18.36 4.92 -19.63
C ILE A 130 18.14 5.05 -18.12
N VAL A 131 17.57 4.02 -17.48
CA VAL A 131 17.28 4.04 -16.05
C VAL A 131 18.55 4.15 -15.20
N VAL A 132 19.61 3.41 -15.57
CA VAL A 132 20.92 3.52 -14.90
C VAL A 132 21.47 4.94 -15.03
N LEU A 133 21.43 5.53 -16.23
CA LEU A 133 21.90 6.90 -16.46
C LEU A 133 21.09 7.92 -15.65
N THR A 134 19.77 7.74 -15.57
CA THR A 134 18.90 8.62 -14.77
C THR A 134 19.25 8.55 -13.28
N ILE A 135 19.46 7.35 -12.73
CA ILE A 135 19.83 7.18 -11.31
C ILE A 135 21.19 7.83 -11.02
N LEU A 136 22.17 7.64 -11.91
CA LEU A 136 23.48 8.28 -11.79
C LEU A 136 23.35 9.81 -11.85
N ALA A 137 22.60 10.34 -12.81
CA ALA A 137 22.39 11.78 -12.95
C ALA A 137 21.74 12.38 -11.70
N ILE A 138 20.70 11.75 -11.15
CA ILE A 138 20.05 12.20 -9.91
C ILE A 138 21.04 12.17 -8.75
N SER A 139 21.79 11.08 -8.59
CA SER A 139 22.76 10.95 -7.49
C SER A 139 23.83 12.04 -7.56
N LEU A 140 24.37 12.31 -8.76
CA LEU A 140 25.37 13.37 -8.97
C LEU A 140 24.81 14.76 -8.72
N VAL A 141 23.58 15.05 -9.16
CA VAL A 141 22.95 16.36 -8.92
C VAL A 141 22.75 16.58 -7.43
N PHE A 142 22.26 15.57 -6.70
CA PHE A 142 22.02 15.71 -5.27
C PHE A 142 23.33 15.87 -4.47
N GLU A 143 24.37 15.12 -4.82
CA GLU A 143 25.65 15.16 -4.13
C GLU A 143 26.47 16.42 -4.49
N TYR A 144 26.60 16.75 -5.77
CA TYR A 144 27.52 17.80 -6.24
C TYR A 144 26.86 19.16 -6.48
N VAL A 145 25.56 19.21 -6.81
CA VAL A 145 24.86 20.48 -7.08
C VAL A 145 24.12 20.95 -5.83
N LEU A 146 23.43 20.05 -5.13
CA LEU A 146 22.62 20.39 -3.96
C LEU A 146 23.35 20.19 -2.62
N GLY A 147 24.46 19.45 -2.60
CA GLY A 147 25.23 19.19 -1.38
C GLY A 147 24.49 18.35 -0.34
N VAL A 148 23.50 17.55 -0.76
CA VAL A 148 22.69 16.71 0.13
C VAL A 148 23.24 15.30 0.14
N SER A 149 23.58 14.79 1.32
CA SER A 149 23.95 13.39 1.52
C SER A 149 22.69 12.53 1.42
N LEU A 150 22.63 11.70 0.38
CA LEU A 150 21.58 10.69 0.25
C LEU A 150 21.87 9.51 1.20
N PRO A 151 20.84 8.88 1.77
CA PRO A 151 20.97 7.80 2.75
C PRO A 151 21.68 6.55 2.18
#